data_AF-A0A1C4XTZ4-F1
#
_entry.id   AF-A0A1C4XTZ4-F1
#
_cell.length_a   1.000
_cell.length_b   1.000
_cell.length_c   1.000
_cell.angle_alpha   90.00
_cell.angle_beta   90.00
_cell.angle_gamma   90.00
#
_symmetry.space_group_name_H-M   'P 1'
#
loop_
_entity.id
_entity.type
_entity.pdbx_description
1 polymer ?
#
loop_
_entity_poly.entity_id
_entity_poly.type
_entity_poly.pdbx_seq_one_letter_code
_entity_poly.pdbx_strand_id
1 'polypeptide(L)'
;MLAPMSRQTALADLEQEIAAPGGGPDGLRLIGAPFVPEVRLHLAEDAILWWARMEAAAGRSLPPPYWASVWAGGQALARHLLDHPELAAGRRVLDLGAGSGLVAIAAALAGADQVVANDIDPYAVAAVTVNARANRVRVTVDGADLLDGVAGADLLVAGDALYDAGLAARVLPYLRRCAAHGVQVLVGDPDRGHLPPDGLELVASYPVPTTEPSVDSPVRRVQVLRPR
;
A
#
# COMPACT_ATOMS: atom_id res chain seq x y z
N MET A 1 -28.35 -1.25 -11.06
CA MET A 1 -27.12 -1.73 -10.42
C MET A 1 -26.12 -1.99 -11.55
N LEU A 2 -25.17 -1.08 -11.79
CA LEU A 2 -24.08 -1.35 -12.73
C LEU A 2 -23.19 -2.43 -12.12
N ALA A 3 -22.64 -3.31 -12.95
CA ALA A 3 -21.72 -4.36 -12.51
C ALA A 3 -20.53 -3.74 -11.75
N PRO A 4 -19.98 -4.42 -10.74
CA PRO A 4 -18.74 -3.97 -10.10
C PRO A 4 -17.67 -3.78 -11.19
N MET A 5 -16.94 -2.68 -11.11
CA MET A 5 -15.91 -2.33 -12.09
C MET A 5 -14.85 -3.45 -12.13
N SER A 6 -14.57 -3.96 -13.33
CA SER A 6 -13.61 -5.04 -13.49
C SER A 6 -12.16 -4.53 -13.37
N ARG A 7 -11.22 -5.39 -12.97
CA ARG A 7 -9.78 -5.06 -12.93
C ARG A 7 -9.26 -4.60 -14.29
N GLN A 8 -9.75 -5.18 -15.37
CA GLN A 8 -9.33 -4.83 -16.73
C GLN A 8 -9.81 -3.42 -17.13
N THR A 9 -11.03 -3.05 -16.71
CA THR A 9 -11.56 -1.69 -16.89
C THR A 9 -10.74 -0.68 -16.11
N ALA A 10 -10.48 -0.94 -14.82
CA ALA A 10 -9.70 -0.05 -13.97
C ALA A 10 -8.27 0.18 -14.52
N LEU A 11 -7.64 -0.85 -15.05
CA LEU A 11 -6.31 -0.73 -15.67
C LEU A 11 -6.34 0.12 -16.94
N ALA A 12 -7.30 -0.13 -17.84
CA ALA A 12 -7.43 0.65 -19.06
C ALA A 12 -7.71 2.13 -18.77
N ASP A 13 -8.59 2.40 -17.81
CA ASP A 13 -8.92 3.75 -17.36
C ASP A 13 -7.67 4.44 -16.79
N LEU A 14 -6.92 3.77 -15.91
CA LEU A 14 -5.70 4.32 -15.32
C LEU A 14 -4.59 4.58 -16.35
N GLU A 15 -4.42 3.67 -17.33
CA GLU A 15 -3.46 3.86 -18.42
C GLU A 15 -3.82 5.04 -19.32
N GLN A 16 -5.11 5.26 -19.59
CA GLN A 16 -5.58 6.44 -20.32
C GLN A 16 -5.31 7.73 -19.56
N GLU A 17 -5.58 7.73 -18.25
CA GLU A 17 -5.31 8.87 -17.38
C GLU A 17 -3.82 9.23 -17.29
N ILE A 18 -2.94 8.23 -17.20
CA ILE A 18 -1.48 8.44 -17.22
C ILE A 18 -1.00 8.97 -18.58
N ALA A 19 -1.64 8.53 -19.67
CA ALA A 19 -1.30 8.97 -21.03
C ALA A 19 -1.89 10.34 -21.40
N ALA A 20 -2.93 10.80 -20.69
CA ALA A 20 -3.61 12.04 -20.99
C ALA A 20 -2.67 13.24 -20.75
N PRO A 21 -2.54 14.17 -21.72
CA PRO A 21 -1.75 15.38 -21.55
C PRO A 21 -2.45 16.34 -20.58
N GLY A 22 -2.25 16.14 -19.28
CA GLY A 22 -2.72 17.02 -18.22
C GLY A 22 -1.57 17.42 -17.30
N GLY A 23 -1.26 18.72 -17.25
CA GLY A 23 -0.29 19.29 -16.31
C GLY A 23 -0.94 19.96 -15.09
N GLY A 24 -2.26 19.77 -14.91
CA GLY A 24 -3.04 20.33 -13.82
C GLY A 24 -2.91 19.53 -12.52
N PRO A 25 -3.27 20.11 -11.36
CA PRO A 25 -3.13 19.49 -10.04
C PRO A 25 -4.06 18.28 -9.82
N ASP A 26 -4.97 18.02 -10.75
CA ASP A 26 -5.97 16.94 -10.77
C ASP A 26 -5.51 15.73 -11.61
N GLY A 27 -4.20 15.62 -11.85
CA GLY A 27 -3.53 14.56 -12.62
C GLY A 27 -2.67 13.61 -11.76
N LEU A 28 -2.23 12.50 -12.38
CA LEU A 28 -1.22 11.61 -11.80
C LEU A 28 0.18 11.99 -12.31
N ARG A 29 1.18 11.95 -11.42
CA ARG A 29 2.59 12.17 -11.78
C ARG A 29 3.47 11.03 -11.31
N LEU A 30 4.42 10.65 -12.16
CA LEU A 30 5.46 9.68 -11.81
C LEU A 30 6.58 10.32 -10.99
N ILE A 31 6.47 10.22 -9.68
CA ILE A 31 7.43 10.80 -8.71
C ILE A 31 8.05 9.72 -7.82
N GLY A 32 9.21 10.01 -7.21
CA GLY A 32 9.76 9.15 -6.16
C GLY A 32 8.96 9.30 -4.87
N ALA A 33 8.76 8.22 -4.11
CA ALA A 33 8.11 8.31 -2.81
C ALA A 33 8.98 9.14 -1.85
N PRO A 34 8.42 10.09 -1.05
CA PRO A 34 9.21 11.05 -0.27
C PRO A 34 10.26 10.44 0.66
N PHE A 35 9.95 9.31 1.30
CA PHE A 35 10.86 8.61 2.20
C PHE A 35 11.59 7.42 1.55
N VAL A 36 11.20 7.06 0.32
CA VAL A 36 11.73 5.91 -0.43
C VAL A 36 11.91 6.31 -1.90
N PRO A 37 12.82 7.26 -2.20
CA PRO A 37 12.95 7.85 -3.54
C PRO A 37 13.40 6.84 -4.61
N GLU A 38 13.93 5.67 -4.22
CA GLU A 38 14.25 4.56 -5.10
C GLU A 38 13.01 3.97 -5.79
N VAL A 39 11.83 4.11 -5.19
CA VAL A 39 10.56 3.64 -5.73
C VAL A 39 9.80 4.81 -6.36
N ARG A 40 9.51 4.68 -7.66
CA ARG A 40 8.74 5.68 -8.41
C ARG A 40 7.29 5.26 -8.62
N LEU A 41 6.34 6.11 -8.30
CA LEU A 41 4.91 5.79 -8.35
C LEU A 41 4.15 6.89 -9.11
N HIS A 42 3.11 6.50 -9.84
CA HIS A 42 2.09 7.42 -10.33
C HIS A 42 1.17 7.77 -9.16
N LEU A 43 1.29 8.99 -8.65
CA LEU A 43 0.53 9.49 -7.51
C LEU A 43 -0.25 10.75 -7.92
N ALA A 44 -1.39 10.99 -7.29
CA ALA A 44 -2.12 12.23 -7.49
C ALA A 44 -1.30 13.40 -6.91
N GLU A 45 -1.25 14.51 -7.64
CA GLU A 45 -0.68 15.75 -7.08
C GLU A 45 -1.52 16.28 -5.93
N ASP A 46 -2.84 16.28 -6.11
CA ASP A 46 -3.83 16.53 -5.08
C ASP A 46 -4.89 15.42 -5.14
N ALA A 47 -4.87 14.54 -4.14
CA ALA A 47 -5.77 13.39 -4.08
C ALA A 47 -7.24 13.81 -3.91
N ILE A 48 -7.53 14.97 -3.32
CA ILE A 48 -8.89 15.49 -3.14
C ILE A 48 -9.41 16.01 -4.49
N LEU A 49 -8.62 16.80 -5.21
CA LEU A 49 -8.99 17.29 -6.54
C LEU A 49 -9.14 16.15 -7.54
N TRP A 50 -8.21 15.19 -7.51
CA TRP A 50 -8.28 13.96 -8.30
C TRP A 50 -9.59 13.20 -8.02
N TRP A 51 -9.92 12.98 -6.75
CA TRP A 51 -11.13 12.27 -6.35
C TRP A 51 -12.40 12.99 -6.79
N ALA A 52 -12.48 14.31 -6.57
CA ALA A 52 -13.62 15.12 -7.00
C ALA A 52 -13.84 15.05 -8.52
N ARG A 53 -12.75 15.04 -9.32
CA ARG A 53 -12.82 14.85 -10.77
C ARG A 53 -13.36 13.47 -11.13
N MET A 54 -12.88 12.42 -10.47
CA MET A 54 -13.40 11.05 -10.69
C MET A 54 -14.88 10.94 -10.34
N GLU A 55 -15.33 11.52 -9.23
CA GLU A 55 -16.75 11.53 -8.85
C GLU A 55 -17.61 12.29 -9.87
N ALA A 56 -17.13 13.44 -10.33
CA ALA A 56 -17.82 14.23 -11.36
C ALA A 56 -17.94 13.47 -12.68
N ALA A 57 -16.88 12.79 -13.13
CA ALA A 57 -16.90 11.97 -14.34
C ALA A 57 -17.81 10.73 -14.21
N ALA A 58 -17.83 10.10 -13.02
CA ALA A 58 -18.69 8.96 -12.74
C ALA A 58 -20.17 9.34 -12.50
N GLY A 59 -20.45 10.62 -12.23
CA GLY A 59 -21.79 11.10 -11.87
C GLY A 59 -22.31 10.56 -10.55
N ARG A 60 -21.42 10.12 -9.65
CA ARG A 60 -21.77 9.49 -8.36
C ARG A 60 -20.61 9.60 -7.37
N SER A 61 -20.91 9.38 -6.10
CA SER A 61 -19.85 9.27 -5.10
C SER A 61 -19.03 7.99 -5.26
N LEU A 62 -17.72 8.11 -5.05
CA LEU A 62 -16.73 7.04 -5.11
C LEU A 62 -16.05 6.93 -3.75
N PRO A 63 -15.52 5.76 -3.36
CA PRO A 63 -14.65 5.68 -2.18
C PRO A 63 -13.40 6.57 -2.38
N PRO A 64 -12.80 7.07 -1.28
CA PRO A 64 -11.55 7.82 -1.38
C PRO A 64 -10.45 7.00 -2.07
N PRO A 65 -9.66 7.59 -2.98
CA PRO A 65 -8.66 6.87 -3.76
C PRO A 65 -7.37 6.68 -2.95
N TYR A 66 -7.42 5.85 -1.91
CA TYR A 66 -6.27 5.64 -1.01
C TYR A 66 -4.99 5.19 -1.74
N TRP A 67 -5.14 4.48 -2.86
CA TRP A 67 -4.05 4.06 -3.74
C TRP A 67 -3.33 5.20 -4.46
N ALA A 68 -3.93 6.38 -4.58
CA ALA A 68 -3.35 7.52 -5.30
C ALA A 68 -2.33 8.31 -4.45
N SER A 69 -2.13 7.92 -3.19
CA SER A 69 -1.23 8.55 -2.23
C SER A 69 -0.25 7.53 -1.62
N VAL A 70 0.85 8.05 -1.05
CA VAL A 70 1.79 7.24 -0.26
C VAL A 70 1.57 7.43 1.23
N TRP A 71 1.23 6.35 1.90
CA TRP A 71 0.90 6.34 3.31
C TRP A 71 2.14 6.14 4.18
N ALA A 72 2.16 6.76 5.36
CA ALA A 72 3.35 6.85 6.20
C ALA A 72 3.86 5.47 6.68
N GLY A 73 2.95 4.58 7.05
CA GLY A 73 3.20 3.18 7.39
C GLY A 73 3.81 2.39 6.24
N GLY A 74 3.26 2.55 5.03
CA GLY A 74 3.83 1.95 3.82
C GLY A 74 5.24 2.45 3.50
N GLN A 75 5.48 3.75 3.68
CA GLN A 75 6.81 4.35 3.50
C GLN A 75 7.84 3.81 4.50
N ALA A 76 7.48 3.67 5.77
CA ALA A 76 8.38 3.09 6.78
C ALA A 76 8.71 1.63 6.47
N LEU A 77 7.72 0.81 6.08
CA LEU A 77 7.95 -0.59 5.70
C LEU A 77 8.84 -0.72 4.46
N ALA A 78 8.55 0.06 3.42
CA ALA A 78 9.34 0.02 2.19
C ALA A 78 10.79 0.43 2.45
N ARG A 79 11.04 1.48 3.25
CA ARG A 79 12.39 1.84 3.70
C ARG A 79 13.05 0.70 4.48
N HIS A 80 12.32 0.10 5.42
CA HIS A 80 12.83 -1.01 6.23
C HIS A 80 13.25 -2.21 5.38
N LEU A 81 12.46 -2.61 4.37
CA LEU A 81 12.80 -3.72 3.48
C LEU A 81 14.03 -3.42 2.60
N LEU A 82 14.19 -2.18 2.14
CA LEU A 82 15.36 -1.80 1.35
C LEU A 82 16.64 -1.70 2.19
N ASP A 83 16.53 -1.30 3.45
CA ASP A 83 17.66 -1.27 4.40
C ASP A 83 18.05 -2.67 4.90
N HIS A 84 17.09 -3.58 4.92
CA HIS A 84 17.22 -4.97 5.40
C HIS A 84 16.77 -5.97 4.34
N PRO A 85 17.46 -6.06 3.19
CA PRO A 85 17.04 -6.90 2.08
C PRO A 85 16.93 -8.38 2.45
N GLU A 86 17.68 -8.86 3.45
CA GLU A 86 17.60 -10.22 3.98
C GLU A 86 16.21 -10.63 4.50
N LEU A 87 15.34 -9.65 4.80
CA LEU A 87 13.95 -9.90 5.19
C LEU A 87 13.09 -10.41 4.03
N ALA A 88 13.41 -10.01 2.80
CA ALA A 88 12.62 -10.30 1.60
C ALA A 88 13.39 -11.15 0.57
N ALA A 89 14.72 -11.05 0.51
CA ALA A 89 15.56 -11.68 -0.49
C ALA A 89 15.32 -13.20 -0.57
N GLY A 90 14.98 -13.69 -1.77
CA GLY A 90 14.70 -15.10 -2.04
C GLY A 90 13.40 -15.64 -1.42
N ARG A 91 12.54 -14.78 -0.86
CA ARG A 91 11.29 -15.17 -0.20
C ARG A 91 10.08 -14.85 -1.06
N ARG A 92 8.96 -15.52 -0.74
CA ARG A 92 7.63 -15.16 -1.22
C ARG A 92 7.04 -14.10 -0.28
N VAL A 93 6.67 -12.96 -0.83
CA VAL A 93 6.17 -11.81 -0.09
C VAL A 93 4.72 -11.53 -0.47
N LEU A 94 3.85 -11.35 0.53
CA LEU A 94 2.50 -10.84 0.37
C LEU A 94 2.40 -9.42 0.94
N ASP A 95 2.03 -8.45 0.11
CA ASP A 95 1.70 -7.08 0.51
C ASP A 95 0.17 -6.94 0.62
N LEU A 96 -0.34 -6.85 1.86
CA LEU A 96 -1.77 -6.77 2.16
C LEU A 96 -2.22 -5.30 2.17
N GLY A 97 -3.25 -4.97 1.39
CA GLY A 97 -3.72 -3.58 1.24
C GLY A 97 -2.69 -2.75 0.49
N ALA A 98 -2.21 -3.27 -0.64
CA ALA A 98 -1.03 -2.77 -1.33
C ALA A 98 -1.16 -1.32 -1.82
N GLY A 99 -2.39 -0.81 -2.04
CA GLY A 99 -2.63 0.56 -2.49
C GLY A 99 -1.87 0.92 -3.77
N SER A 100 -0.90 1.85 -3.66
CA SER A 100 -0.03 2.24 -4.78
C SER A 100 1.00 1.17 -5.19
N GLY A 101 1.20 0.15 -4.37
CA GLY A 101 2.19 -0.91 -4.55
C GLY A 101 3.58 -0.58 -4.01
N LEU A 102 3.73 0.50 -3.22
CA LEU A 102 5.02 0.94 -2.68
C LEU A 102 5.81 -0.19 -2.00
N VAL A 103 5.16 -0.93 -1.09
CA VAL A 103 5.84 -1.96 -0.28
C VAL A 103 6.12 -3.20 -1.13
N ALA A 104 5.17 -3.64 -1.96
CA ALA A 104 5.39 -4.70 -2.94
C ALA A 104 6.58 -4.43 -3.87
N ILE A 105 6.69 -3.21 -4.40
CA ILE A 105 7.79 -2.83 -5.28
C ILE A 105 9.11 -2.80 -4.51
N ALA A 106 9.12 -2.26 -3.29
CA ALA A 106 10.30 -2.29 -2.42
C ALA A 106 10.76 -3.73 -2.12
N ALA A 107 9.83 -4.65 -1.84
CA ALA A 107 10.14 -6.07 -1.63
C ALA A 107 10.75 -6.72 -2.88
N ALA A 108 10.23 -6.40 -4.07
CA ALA A 108 10.79 -6.90 -5.33
C ALA A 108 12.21 -6.34 -5.57
N LEU A 109 12.44 -5.05 -5.30
CA LEU A 109 13.76 -4.43 -5.39
C LEU A 109 14.75 -4.99 -4.35
N ALA A 110 14.27 -5.38 -3.16
CA ALA A 110 15.04 -6.07 -2.14
C ALA A 110 15.40 -7.53 -2.49
N GLY A 111 14.96 -8.03 -3.65
CA GLY A 111 15.33 -9.34 -4.17
C GLY A 111 14.39 -10.48 -3.79
N ALA A 112 13.14 -10.19 -3.44
CA ALA A 112 12.12 -11.23 -3.26
C ALA A 112 12.00 -12.13 -4.51
N ASP A 113 11.82 -13.44 -4.29
CA ASP A 113 11.63 -14.41 -5.38
C ASP A 113 10.26 -14.22 -6.03
N GLN A 114 9.23 -14.01 -5.21
CA GLN A 114 7.87 -13.74 -5.65
C GLN A 114 7.24 -12.67 -4.77
N VAL A 115 6.52 -11.74 -5.40
CA VAL A 115 5.74 -10.73 -4.70
C VAL A 115 4.30 -10.77 -5.20
N VAL A 116 3.38 -10.89 -4.25
CA VAL A 116 1.93 -10.74 -4.47
C VAL A 116 1.49 -9.46 -3.77
N ALA A 117 0.93 -8.52 -4.52
CA ALA A 117 0.26 -7.35 -3.99
C ALA A 117 -1.25 -7.62 -3.97
N ASN A 118 -1.83 -7.61 -2.77
CA ASN A 118 -3.24 -7.85 -2.55
C ASN A 118 -3.98 -6.54 -2.21
N ASP A 119 -5.04 -6.25 -2.94
CA ASP A 119 -5.96 -5.16 -2.59
C ASP A 119 -7.36 -5.42 -3.17
N ILE A 120 -8.40 -5.19 -2.37
CA ILE A 120 -9.80 -5.38 -2.82
C ILE A 120 -10.26 -4.27 -3.76
N ASP A 121 -9.58 -3.11 -3.76
CA ASP A 121 -9.87 -2.04 -4.71
C ASP A 121 -9.28 -2.36 -6.08
N PRO A 122 -10.10 -2.50 -7.14
CA PRO A 122 -9.61 -2.73 -8.49
C PRO A 122 -8.67 -1.62 -9.01
N TYR A 123 -8.81 -0.37 -8.55
CA TYR A 123 -7.88 0.70 -8.91
C TYR A 123 -6.52 0.55 -8.21
N ALA A 124 -6.47 0.06 -6.97
CA ALA A 124 -5.21 -0.26 -6.31
C ALA A 124 -4.46 -1.38 -7.06
N VAL A 125 -5.17 -2.43 -7.46
CA VAL A 125 -4.61 -3.51 -8.30
C VAL A 125 -4.08 -2.97 -9.64
N ALA A 126 -4.79 -2.04 -10.28
CA ALA A 126 -4.32 -1.36 -11.48
C ALA A 126 -3.07 -0.49 -11.20
N ALA A 127 -3.08 0.27 -10.10
CA ALA A 127 -1.98 1.14 -9.67
C ALA A 127 -0.69 0.33 -9.45
N VAL A 128 -0.77 -0.80 -8.75
CA VAL A 128 0.37 -1.72 -8.58
C VAL A 128 0.91 -2.15 -9.95
N THR A 129 0.04 -2.49 -10.89
CA THR A 129 0.45 -2.97 -12.22
C THR A 129 1.26 -1.90 -12.98
N VAL A 130 0.75 -0.66 -13.04
CA VAL A 130 1.44 0.44 -13.75
C VAL A 130 2.72 0.88 -13.01
N ASN A 131 2.72 0.86 -11.68
CA ASN A 131 3.87 1.26 -10.88
C ASN A 131 4.97 0.20 -10.87
N ALA A 132 4.63 -1.09 -10.85
CA ALA A 132 5.61 -2.16 -11.00
C ALA A 132 6.34 -2.07 -12.35
N ARG A 133 5.61 -1.75 -13.44
CA ARG A 133 6.21 -1.48 -14.76
C ARG A 133 7.15 -0.28 -14.73
N ALA A 134 6.76 0.81 -14.07
CA ALA A 134 7.58 2.02 -13.96
C ALA A 134 8.91 1.77 -13.23
N ASN A 135 8.93 0.83 -12.28
CA ASN A 135 10.14 0.42 -11.55
C ASN A 135 10.86 -0.78 -12.16
N ARG A 136 10.35 -1.32 -13.28
CA ARG A 136 10.89 -2.50 -13.99
C ARG A 136 10.99 -3.75 -13.10
N VAL A 137 10.04 -3.93 -12.20
CA VAL A 137 9.92 -5.12 -11.34
C VAL A 137 8.70 -5.96 -11.72
N ARG A 138 8.72 -7.24 -11.32
CA ARG A 138 7.55 -8.12 -11.46
C ARG A 138 6.83 -8.22 -10.11
N VAL A 139 5.55 -7.89 -10.12
CA VAL A 139 4.63 -8.04 -8.98
C VAL A 139 3.36 -8.71 -9.50
N THR A 140 2.94 -9.79 -8.86
CA THR A 140 1.64 -10.42 -9.15
C THR A 140 0.58 -9.67 -8.38
N VAL A 141 -0.59 -9.45 -8.99
CA VAL A 141 -1.70 -8.75 -8.32
C VAL A 141 -2.81 -9.72 -7.97
N ASP A 142 -3.35 -9.57 -6.77
CA ASP A 142 -4.54 -10.26 -6.30
C ASP A 142 -5.52 -9.22 -5.73
N GLY A 143 -6.81 -9.45 -5.91
CA GLY A 143 -7.84 -8.61 -5.31
C GLY A 143 -9.00 -9.41 -4.75
N ALA A 144 -8.72 -10.63 -4.30
CA ALA A 144 -9.60 -11.34 -3.40
C ALA A 144 -9.49 -10.78 -1.97
N ASP A 145 -10.55 -10.95 -1.18
CA ASP A 145 -10.48 -10.76 0.27
C ASP A 145 -9.79 -11.99 0.88
N LEU A 146 -8.61 -11.80 1.47
CA LEU A 146 -7.78 -12.87 2.03
C LEU A 146 -7.95 -13.04 3.55
N LEU A 147 -8.74 -12.17 4.20
CA LEU A 147 -8.71 -12.00 5.66
C LEU A 147 -9.26 -13.19 6.45
N ASP A 148 -9.93 -14.14 5.79
CA ASP A 148 -10.43 -15.39 6.39
C ASP A 148 -9.45 -16.56 6.26
N GLY A 149 -8.39 -16.42 5.45
CA GLY A 149 -7.42 -17.47 5.14
C GLY A 149 -6.10 -17.38 5.93
N VAL A 150 -5.06 -18.03 5.41
CA VAL A 150 -3.66 -17.89 5.87
C VAL A 150 -2.83 -17.55 4.65
N ALA A 151 -1.90 -16.60 4.78
CA ALA A 151 -1.04 -16.21 3.67
C ALA A 151 -0.16 -17.38 3.20
N GLY A 152 -0.18 -17.63 1.89
CA GLY A 152 0.72 -18.59 1.23
C GLY A 152 2.11 -18.03 0.96
N ALA A 153 2.67 -17.25 1.90
CA ALA A 153 3.90 -16.48 1.75
C ALA A 153 4.85 -16.72 2.93
N ASP A 154 6.13 -16.39 2.77
CA ASP A 154 7.13 -16.48 3.84
C ASP A 154 7.18 -15.17 4.66
N LEU A 155 6.90 -14.03 4.00
CA LEU A 155 6.76 -12.72 4.60
C LEU A 155 5.41 -12.09 4.21
N LEU A 156 4.68 -11.58 5.19
CA LEU A 156 3.50 -10.72 5.01
C LEU A 156 3.82 -9.32 5.51
N VAL A 157 3.57 -8.32 4.67
CA VAL A 157 3.69 -6.90 5.02
C VAL A 157 2.34 -6.20 4.89
N ALA A 158 2.07 -5.24 5.78
CA ALA A 158 0.84 -4.45 5.77
C ALA A 158 1.10 -3.01 6.23
N GLY A 159 0.99 -2.03 5.33
CA GLY A 159 1.20 -0.62 5.62
C GLY A 159 -0.10 0.11 5.91
N ASP A 160 -0.19 0.79 7.05
CA ASP A 160 -1.37 1.55 7.50
C ASP A 160 -2.68 0.73 7.58
N ALA A 161 -2.64 -0.61 7.54
CA ALA A 161 -3.85 -1.46 7.47
C ALA A 161 -4.74 -1.46 8.74
N LEU A 162 -4.44 -0.61 9.72
CA LEU A 162 -5.15 -0.48 11.00
C LEU A 162 -5.73 0.93 11.21
N TYR A 163 -5.90 1.73 10.15
CA TYR A 163 -6.40 3.11 10.23
C TYR A 163 -7.88 3.25 10.66
N ASP A 164 -8.67 2.18 10.57
CA ASP A 164 -10.09 2.14 10.93
C ASP A 164 -10.36 0.97 11.88
N ALA A 165 -11.25 1.17 12.86
CA ALA A 165 -11.55 0.17 13.88
C ALA A 165 -12.20 -1.10 13.31
N GLY A 166 -13.07 -0.97 12.31
CA GLY A 166 -13.73 -2.11 11.65
C GLY A 166 -12.75 -2.93 10.82
N LEU A 167 -11.87 -2.25 10.08
CA LEU A 167 -10.79 -2.91 9.34
C LEU A 167 -9.80 -3.60 10.30
N ALA A 168 -9.35 -2.89 11.35
CA ALA A 168 -8.42 -3.43 12.34
C ALA A 168 -8.98 -4.70 13.02
N ALA A 169 -10.28 -4.75 13.30
CA ALA A 169 -10.96 -5.92 13.87
C ALA A 169 -10.90 -7.17 12.97
N ARG A 170 -10.75 -7.01 11.66
CA ARG A 170 -10.56 -8.13 10.70
C ARG A 170 -9.09 -8.43 10.41
N VAL A 171 -8.27 -7.38 10.25
CA VAL A 171 -6.86 -7.51 9.88
C VAL A 171 -6.04 -8.10 11.03
N LEU A 172 -6.21 -7.65 12.27
CA LEU A 172 -5.40 -8.15 13.40
C LEU A 172 -5.52 -9.67 13.62
N PRO A 173 -6.73 -10.28 13.62
CA PRO A 173 -6.86 -11.73 13.67
C PRO A 173 -6.17 -12.45 12.49
N TYR A 174 -6.24 -11.89 11.29
CA TYR A 174 -5.57 -12.45 10.10
C TYR A 174 -4.05 -12.45 10.26
N LEU A 175 -3.46 -11.31 10.65
CA LEU A 175 -2.03 -11.17 10.88
C LEU A 175 -1.51 -12.16 11.94
N ARG A 176 -2.22 -12.25 13.08
CA ARG A 176 -1.90 -13.21 14.15
C ARG A 176 -1.99 -14.66 13.68
N ARG A 177 -3.02 -14.99 12.91
CA ARG A 177 -3.20 -16.34 12.37
C ARG A 177 -2.07 -16.70 11.39
N CYS A 178 -1.63 -15.77 10.54
CA CYS A 178 -0.47 -15.98 9.68
C CYS A 178 0.81 -16.20 10.48
N ALA A 179 1.06 -15.37 11.50
CA ALA A 179 2.21 -15.52 12.39
C ALA A 179 2.21 -16.88 13.11
N ALA A 180 1.06 -17.33 13.61
CA ALA A 180 0.91 -18.65 14.24
C ALA A 180 1.18 -19.82 13.28
N HIS A 181 1.11 -19.61 11.96
CA HIS A 181 1.47 -20.60 10.94
C HIS A 181 2.91 -20.43 10.42
N GLY A 182 3.74 -19.64 11.10
CA GLY A 182 5.15 -19.46 10.78
C GLY A 182 5.45 -18.44 9.69
N VAL A 183 4.44 -17.67 9.24
CA VAL A 183 4.65 -16.54 8.33
C VAL A 183 5.29 -15.39 9.12
N GLN A 184 6.40 -14.83 8.62
CA GLN A 184 6.93 -13.61 9.21
C GLN A 184 6.00 -12.45 8.88
N VAL A 185 5.60 -11.65 9.86
CA VAL A 185 4.65 -10.54 9.65
C VAL A 185 5.28 -9.22 10.07
N LEU A 186 5.19 -8.20 9.20
CA LEU A 186 5.59 -6.83 9.51
C LEU A 186 4.45 -5.85 9.21
N VAL A 187 4.19 -4.93 10.13
CA VAL A 187 3.13 -3.92 10.01
C VAL A 187 3.75 -2.54 10.15
N GLY A 188 3.46 -1.64 9.21
CA GLY A 188 3.86 -0.24 9.28
C GLY A 188 2.70 0.58 9.78
N ASP A 189 2.81 1.20 10.96
CA ASP A 189 1.73 1.99 11.53
C ASP A 189 2.27 3.29 12.15
N PRO A 190 1.67 4.46 11.86
CA PRO A 190 2.09 5.73 12.42
C PRO A 190 1.43 6.03 13.79
N ASP A 191 0.87 5.01 14.44
CA ASP A 191 0.04 5.06 15.63
C ASP A 191 -1.24 5.88 15.43
N ARG A 192 -2.20 5.27 14.74
CA ARG A 192 -3.53 5.88 14.52
C ARG A 192 -4.55 5.57 15.62
N GLY A 193 -4.11 5.02 16.75
CA GLY A 193 -4.96 4.79 17.94
C GLY A 193 -5.78 3.49 17.91
N HIS A 194 -5.55 2.60 16.95
CA HIS A 194 -6.23 1.30 16.85
C HIS A 194 -5.27 0.11 17.06
N LEU A 195 -4.04 0.39 17.47
CA LEU A 195 -3.05 -0.63 17.83
C LEU A 195 -3.44 -1.26 19.19
N PRO A 196 -3.61 -2.59 19.27
CA PRO A 196 -3.86 -3.26 20.53
C PRO A 196 -2.60 -3.16 21.42
N PRO A 197 -2.71 -2.74 22.69
CA PRO A 197 -1.55 -2.50 23.56
C PRO A 197 -0.65 -3.74 23.77
N ASP A 198 -1.22 -4.95 23.67
CA ASP A 198 -0.52 -6.21 23.96
C ASP A 198 -0.37 -7.16 22.77
N GLY A 199 -0.61 -6.70 21.54
CA GLY A 199 -0.66 -7.58 20.36
C GLY A 199 0.56 -7.56 19.45
N LEU A 200 1.36 -6.50 19.53
CA LEU A 200 2.42 -6.21 18.58
C LEU A 200 3.66 -5.75 19.35
N GLU A 201 4.83 -6.06 18.82
CA GLU A 201 6.11 -5.58 19.33
C GLU A 201 6.83 -4.72 18.30
N LEU A 202 7.57 -3.73 18.80
CA LEU A 202 8.32 -2.79 17.98
C LEU A 202 9.56 -3.46 17.38
N VAL A 203 9.68 -3.39 16.06
CA VAL A 203 10.87 -3.83 15.31
C VAL A 203 11.78 -2.64 15.01
N ALA A 204 11.21 -1.55 14.49
CA ALA A 204 11.95 -0.34 14.13
C ALA A 204 11.05 0.91 14.18
N SER A 205 11.66 2.10 14.20
CA SER A 205 10.94 3.38 14.15
C SER A 205 11.63 4.34 13.19
N TYR A 206 10.83 4.99 12.34
CA TYR A 206 11.31 5.88 11.28
C TYR A 206 10.67 7.27 11.38
N PRO A 207 11.42 8.35 11.10
CA PRO A 207 10.88 9.70 10.96
C PRO A 207 10.41 9.93 9.51
N VAL A 208 9.14 9.62 9.22
CA VAL A 208 8.60 9.70 7.86
C VAL A 208 8.03 11.10 7.59
N PRO A 209 8.44 11.78 6.50
CA PRO A 209 7.79 13.01 6.05
C PRO A 209 6.33 12.74 5.68
N THR A 210 5.40 13.52 6.25
CA THR A 210 3.97 13.38 5.96
C THR A 210 3.50 14.51 5.06
N THR A 211 2.76 14.15 4.01
CA THR A 211 1.99 15.09 3.19
C THR A 211 0.56 15.28 3.69
N GLU A 212 0.10 14.44 4.63
CA GLU A 212 -1.15 14.64 5.36
C GLU A 212 -1.06 15.95 6.18
N PRO A 213 -2.11 16.81 6.18
CA PRO A 213 -2.13 17.99 7.03
C PRO A 213 -2.17 17.58 8.50
N SER A 214 -1.01 17.49 9.13
CA SER A 214 -0.84 17.28 10.57
C SER A 214 -0.65 18.63 11.25
N VAL A 215 -1.31 18.83 12.40
CA VAL A 215 -1.28 20.09 13.15
C VAL A 215 0.07 20.32 13.84
N ASP A 216 0.87 19.27 14.03
CA ASP A 216 1.98 19.27 15.00
C ASP A 216 3.38 19.00 14.43
N SER A 217 3.55 18.48 13.20
CA SER A 217 4.89 18.30 12.59
C SER A 217 4.83 17.84 11.11
N PRO A 218 5.72 18.32 10.22
CA PRO A 218 5.86 17.79 8.86
C PRO A 218 6.47 16.38 8.80
N VAL A 219 6.89 15.84 9.95
CA VAL A 219 7.50 14.51 10.10
C VAL A 219 6.78 13.75 11.21
N ARG A 220 6.31 12.54 10.92
CA ARG A 220 5.65 11.65 11.88
C ARG A 220 6.56 10.49 12.24
N ARG A 221 6.60 10.10 13.52
CA ARG A 221 7.22 8.85 13.92
C ARG A 221 6.31 7.70 13.50
N VAL A 222 6.86 6.81 12.69
CA VAL A 222 6.16 5.62 12.21
C VAL A 222 6.87 4.40 12.74
N GLN A 223 6.10 3.40 13.16
CA GLN A 223 6.61 2.16 13.71
C GLN A 223 6.51 1.05 12.68
N VAL A 224 7.54 0.22 12.62
CA VAL A 224 7.47 -1.12 12.05
C VAL A 224 7.30 -2.09 13.21
N LEU A 225 6.25 -2.89 13.15
CA LEU A 225 5.76 -3.74 14.22
C LEU A 225 5.66 -5.19 13.73
N ARG A 226 5.63 -6.15 14.64
CA ARG A 226 5.29 -7.55 14.33
C ARG A 226 4.38 -8.15 15.42
N PRO A 227 3.54 -9.15 15.10
CA PRO A 227 2.82 -9.93 16.11
C PRO A 227 3.76 -10.58 17.12
N ARG A 228 3.35 -10.57 18.40
CA ARG A 228 3.99 -11.34 19.47
C ARG A 228 3.63 -12.83 19.39
#